data_AF-A0A484IER6-F1
#
_entry.id   AF-A0A484IER6-F1
#
_cell.length_a   1.000
_cell.length_b   1.000
_cell.length_c   1.000
_cell.angle_alpha   90.00
_cell.angle_beta   90.00
_cell.angle_gamma   90.00
#
_symmetry.space_group_name_H-M   'P 1'
#
loop_
_entity.id
_entity.type
_entity.pdbx_description
1 polymer ?
#
loop_
_entity_poly.entity_id
_entity_poly.type
_entity_poly.pdbx_seq_one_letter_code
_entity_poly.pdbx_strand_id
1 'polypeptide(L)'
;MKLSSLHCAVLVSAIIIFSGIFGQGFAIQLEAGISPSKNAADATFTGDRIITLRYPADSTLAQMLAGNKDSISFTLDTSDSSNGMTAVLDKINEYLLSQKQSLVEFANATLEYRATVNGGPTTATISYQVELHPAITNLVTESNGTSSSLLDIDWRGMALEEPLIVNTQEYGQIDVNHPMSGLEKLVPEVASKIQNTTLAEVFNTPILDFEEFGVSMNNWHFLFDATGAQAGAAGYGFSLSEGDSEIVSIYSLGESSFREGTHTVKETSASSEIDGVTVSANGLTAPPSGQIQIGGFSQIQPGGSAGTEHLLVSADAPQGVATSSGSFPIQVLLIFGAMMGGVAVLVLLKARK
;
A
#
# COMPACT_ATOMS: atom_id res chain seq x y z
N MET A 1 15.51 3.51 45.82
CA MET A 1 15.21 2.50 44.79
C MET A 1 15.32 3.16 43.43
N LYS A 2 16.39 2.89 42.69
CA LYS A 2 16.60 3.38 41.32
C LYS A 2 15.80 2.46 40.39
N LEU A 3 14.71 2.95 39.81
CA LEU A 3 14.11 2.27 38.66
C LEU A 3 15.12 2.37 37.51
N SER A 4 15.51 1.22 36.96
CA SER A 4 16.42 1.16 35.81
C SER A 4 15.70 1.68 34.57
N SER A 5 16.44 2.44 33.75
CA SER A 5 16.04 3.00 32.46
C SER A 5 15.54 1.97 31.43
N LEU A 6 15.64 0.67 31.75
CA LEU A 6 15.22 -0.44 30.90
C LEU A 6 13.70 -0.63 30.85
N HIS A 7 12.95 -0.18 31.87
CA HIS A 7 11.48 -0.28 31.87
C HIS A 7 10.81 0.94 31.23
N CYS A 8 11.50 2.08 31.11
CA CYS A 8 11.01 3.23 30.36
C CYS A 8 11.15 3.05 28.84
N ALA A 9 12.08 2.22 28.38
CA ALA A 9 12.20 1.91 26.94
C ALA A 9 11.10 0.94 26.46
N VAL A 10 10.63 0.03 27.32
CA VAL A 10 9.56 -0.92 26.99
C VAL A 10 8.15 -0.29 27.10
N LEU A 11 8.00 0.79 27.87
CA LEU A 11 6.70 1.47 28.03
C LEU A 11 6.43 2.58 26.99
N VAL A 12 7.42 2.93 26.15
CA VAL A 12 7.29 4.01 25.15
C VAL A 12 6.92 3.46 23.75
N SER A 13 6.97 2.14 23.54
CA SER A 13 6.49 1.49 22.31
C SER A 13 5.00 1.14 22.32
N ALA A 14 4.25 1.48 23.37
CA ALA A 14 2.84 1.09 23.54
C ALA A 14 1.86 2.27 23.59
N ILE A 15 2.22 3.43 23.04
CA ILE A 15 1.31 4.57 22.89
C ILE A 15 1.36 5.03 21.43
N ILE A 16 0.69 4.25 20.56
CA ILE A 16 0.20 4.79 19.29
C ILE A 16 -1.01 5.65 19.66
N ILE A 17 -0.80 6.96 19.61
CA ILE A 17 -1.84 7.95 19.82
C ILE A 17 -2.85 7.79 18.67
N PHE A 18 -4.02 7.25 18.99
CA PHE A 18 -5.24 7.44 18.21
C PHE A 18 -5.53 8.94 18.13
N SER A 19 -5.06 9.59 17.07
CA SER A 19 -5.55 10.88 16.63
C SER A 19 -6.12 10.70 15.24
N GLY A 20 -7.45 10.55 15.19
CA GLY A 20 -8.20 10.52 13.95
C GLY A 20 -7.99 11.80 13.17
N ILE A 21 -7.38 11.67 12.00
CA ILE A 21 -7.61 12.49 10.82
C ILE A 21 -7.57 11.48 9.66
N PHE A 22 -8.68 11.30 8.95
CA PHE A 22 -8.64 10.65 7.65
C PHE A 22 -7.58 11.38 6.80
N GLY A 23 -6.50 10.70 6.43
CA GLY A 23 -5.79 11.10 5.22
C GLY A 23 -6.82 11.06 4.10
N GLN A 24 -7.11 12.20 3.49
CA GLN A 24 -8.12 12.32 2.42
C GLN A 24 -7.59 11.77 1.08
N GLY A 25 -7.06 10.55 1.10
CA GLY A 25 -6.66 9.81 -0.08
C GLY A 25 -7.04 8.36 0.14
N PHE A 26 -8.26 7.99 -0.26
CA PHE A 26 -8.58 6.58 -0.44
C PHE A 26 -7.80 6.12 -1.66
N ALA A 27 -7.01 5.07 -1.51
CA ALA A 27 -6.32 4.40 -2.61
C ALA A 27 -6.09 2.94 -2.20
N ILE A 28 -6.07 2.04 -3.19
CA ILE A 28 -5.35 0.79 -2.98
C ILE A 28 -3.88 1.18 -3.03
N GLN A 29 -3.16 1.03 -1.92
CA GLN A 29 -1.77 1.50 -1.80
C GLN A 29 -0.79 0.34 -1.67
N LEU A 30 0.35 0.50 -2.33
CA LEU A 30 1.52 -0.36 -2.16
C LEU A 30 2.75 0.50 -1.97
N GLU A 31 3.38 0.39 -0.81
CA GLU A 31 4.69 1.00 -0.57
C GLU A 31 5.68 -0.10 -0.20
N ALA A 32 6.88 -0.08 -0.79
CA ALA A 32 7.90 -1.08 -0.46
C ALA A 32 9.33 -0.54 -0.54
N GLY A 33 10.15 -0.98 0.41
CA GLY A 33 11.61 -0.80 0.40
C GLY A 33 12.30 -2.16 0.29
N ILE A 34 13.03 -2.38 -0.79
CA ILE A 34 13.70 -3.65 -1.10
C ILE A 34 15.20 -3.52 -0.89
N SER A 35 15.79 -4.47 -0.16
CA SER A 35 17.23 -4.65 -0.02
C SER A 35 17.69 -5.98 -0.64
N PRO A 36 18.31 -5.94 -1.83
CA PRO A 36 18.86 -7.13 -2.45
C PRO A 36 19.94 -7.81 -1.60
N SER A 37 20.75 -7.04 -0.85
CA SER A 37 21.82 -7.59 -0.01
C SER A 37 21.28 -8.34 1.21
N LYS A 38 20.16 -7.89 1.78
CA LYS A 38 19.46 -8.57 2.87
C LYS A 38 18.52 -9.68 2.39
N ASN A 39 18.31 -9.80 1.07
CA ASN A 39 17.32 -10.70 0.47
C ASN A 39 15.92 -10.51 1.11
N ALA A 40 15.56 -9.25 1.36
CA ALA A 40 14.37 -8.89 2.11
C ALA A 40 13.78 -7.54 1.67
N ALA A 41 12.51 -7.34 1.98
CA ALA A 41 11.81 -6.08 1.82
C ALA A 41 10.85 -5.84 2.97
N ASP A 42 10.65 -4.58 3.31
CA ASP A 42 9.54 -4.14 4.13
C ASP A 42 8.52 -3.49 3.21
N ALA A 43 7.25 -3.89 3.35
CA ALA A 43 6.17 -3.39 2.52
C ALA A 43 4.98 -2.94 3.37
N THR A 44 4.12 -2.14 2.77
CA THR A 44 2.80 -1.75 3.28
C THR A 44 1.79 -1.90 2.16
N PHE A 45 0.74 -2.67 2.43
CA PHE A 45 -0.38 -2.92 1.55
C PHE A 45 -1.65 -2.36 2.20
N THR A 46 -2.21 -1.29 1.63
CA THR A 46 -3.42 -0.66 2.17
C THR A 46 -4.58 -0.88 1.23
N GLY A 47 -5.58 -1.62 1.70
CA GLY A 47 -6.85 -1.82 1.00
C GLY A 47 -7.93 -0.94 1.61
N ASP A 48 -8.53 -0.07 0.80
CA ASP A 48 -9.64 0.80 1.19
C ASP A 48 -10.90 0.47 0.38
N ARG A 49 -12.03 0.36 1.07
CA ARG A 49 -13.34 0.18 0.43
C ARG A 49 -14.42 1.00 1.13
N ILE A 50 -15.26 1.67 0.35
CA ILE A 50 -16.41 2.43 0.85
C ILE A 50 -17.68 1.86 0.25
N ILE A 51 -18.65 1.51 1.08
CA ILE A 51 -19.98 1.07 0.63
C ILE A 51 -21.01 2.09 1.08
N THR A 52 -21.72 2.67 0.12
CA THR A 52 -22.87 3.55 0.37
C THR A 52 -24.16 2.77 0.18
N LEU A 53 -24.93 2.65 1.26
CA LEU A 53 -26.31 2.19 1.24
C LEU A 53 -27.26 3.36 1.03
N ARG A 54 -28.27 3.19 0.17
CA ARG A 54 -29.39 4.11 -0.02
C ARG A 54 -30.69 3.37 0.24
N TYR A 55 -31.55 3.97 1.05
CA TYR A 55 -32.82 3.40 1.48
C TYR A 55 -33.85 4.52 1.72
N PRO A 56 -35.16 4.23 1.64
CA PRO A 56 -36.18 5.24 1.94
C PRO A 56 -36.12 5.71 3.39
N ALA A 57 -36.54 6.95 3.62
CA ALA A 57 -36.77 7.46 4.97
C ALA A 57 -37.79 6.58 5.70
N ASP A 58 -37.64 6.49 7.03
CA ASP A 58 -38.50 5.72 7.93
C ASP A 58 -38.52 4.18 7.68
N SER A 59 -37.77 3.68 6.70
CA SER A 59 -37.58 2.25 6.46
C SER A 59 -36.91 1.55 7.65
N THR A 60 -36.99 0.22 7.70
CA THR A 60 -36.30 -0.58 8.71
C THR A 60 -34.79 -0.28 8.75
N LEU A 61 -34.15 -0.14 7.58
CA LEU A 61 -32.73 0.21 7.51
C LEU A 61 -32.46 1.63 8.05
N ALA A 62 -33.34 2.59 7.76
CA ALA A 62 -33.21 3.94 8.31
C ALA A 62 -33.28 3.93 9.84
N GLN A 63 -34.18 3.12 10.43
CA GLN A 63 -34.29 3.00 11.88
C GLN A 63 -33.04 2.39 12.53
N MET A 64 -32.39 1.44 11.84
CA MET A 64 -31.16 0.78 12.32
C MET A 64 -29.90 1.64 12.16
N LEU A 65 -29.85 2.45 11.10
CA LEU A 65 -28.63 3.16 10.70
C LEU A 65 -28.64 4.65 11.06
N ALA A 66 -29.80 5.31 11.12
CA ALA A 66 -29.85 6.75 11.32
C ALA A 66 -29.19 7.17 12.65
N GLY A 67 -28.15 8.00 12.55
CA GLY A 67 -27.39 8.46 13.70
C GLY A 67 -26.32 7.48 14.21
N ASN A 68 -26.24 6.26 13.66
CA ASN A 68 -25.18 5.31 13.99
C ASN A 68 -23.83 5.85 13.48
N LYS A 69 -22.83 5.86 14.38
CA LYS A 69 -21.45 6.29 14.15
C LYS A 69 -20.43 5.31 14.71
N ASP A 70 -20.82 4.05 14.86
CA ASP A 70 -19.99 3.03 15.47
C ASP A 70 -18.77 2.72 14.61
N SER A 71 -17.69 2.32 15.27
CA SER A 71 -16.45 1.92 14.64
C SER A 71 -15.86 0.73 15.36
N ILE A 72 -15.26 -0.17 14.60
CA ILE A 72 -14.39 -1.23 15.11
C ILE A 72 -12.98 -0.98 14.58
N SER A 73 -11.98 -1.25 15.40
CA SER A 73 -10.58 -1.21 14.98
C SER A 73 -9.73 -2.10 15.87
N PHE A 74 -8.73 -2.75 15.29
CA PHE A 74 -7.79 -3.57 16.02
C PHE A 74 -6.48 -3.70 15.23
N THR A 75 -5.42 -4.06 15.95
CA THR A 75 -4.11 -4.38 15.38
C THR A 75 -3.72 -5.79 15.81
N LEU A 76 -3.27 -6.60 14.87
CA LEU A 76 -2.79 -7.97 15.11
C LEU A 76 -1.36 -8.11 14.61
N ASP A 77 -0.63 -9.04 15.21
CA ASP A 77 0.76 -9.32 14.84
C ASP A 77 1.01 -10.83 14.87
N THR A 78 1.86 -11.30 13.96
CA THR A 78 2.25 -12.73 13.86
C THR A 78 2.93 -13.29 15.12
N SER A 79 3.42 -12.45 16.04
CA SER A 79 3.97 -12.88 17.33
C SER A 79 2.94 -13.52 18.26
N ASP A 80 1.63 -13.28 18.05
CA ASP A 80 0.55 -13.98 18.73
C ASP A 80 -0.05 -15.06 17.83
N SER A 81 0.35 -16.31 18.08
CA SER A 81 -0.09 -17.48 17.30
C SER A 81 -1.59 -17.79 17.41
N SER A 82 -2.33 -17.15 18.33
CA SER A 82 -3.76 -17.42 18.55
C SER A 82 -4.70 -16.55 17.71
N ASN A 83 -4.18 -15.45 17.14
CA ASN A 83 -4.99 -14.46 16.44
C ASN A 83 -5.27 -14.78 14.97
N GLY A 84 -4.72 -15.87 14.42
CA GLY A 84 -4.95 -16.31 13.04
C GLY A 84 -4.06 -15.65 11.98
N MET A 85 -3.19 -14.69 12.33
CA MET A 85 -2.32 -14.01 11.36
C MET A 85 -1.38 -14.96 10.62
N THR A 86 -0.85 -16.00 11.26
CA THR A 86 -0.03 -17.01 10.58
C THR A 86 -0.82 -17.68 9.45
N ALA A 87 -2.09 -18.02 9.67
CA ALA A 87 -2.93 -18.63 8.64
C ALA A 87 -3.24 -17.65 7.49
N VAL A 88 -3.31 -16.35 7.78
CA VAL A 88 -3.42 -15.32 6.74
C VAL A 88 -2.16 -15.30 5.88
N LEU A 89 -0.96 -15.30 6.48
CA LEU A 89 0.30 -15.34 5.74
C LEU A 89 0.47 -16.65 4.96
N ASP A 90 0.06 -17.79 5.52
CA ASP A 90 0.10 -19.08 4.83
C ASP A 90 -0.72 -19.05 3.53
N LYS A 91 -1.92 -18.43 3.56
CA LYS A 91 -2.75 -18.25 2.36
C LYS A 91 -2.10 -17.34 1.32
N ILE A 92 -1.46 -16.26 1.76
CA ILE A 92 -0.73 -15.35 0.87
C ILE A 92 0.44 -16.11 0.21
N ASN A 93 1.24 -16.80 1.00
CA ASN A 93 2.38 -17.58 0.50
C ASN A 93 1.93 -18.72 -0.43
N GLU A 94 0.81 -19.39 -0.14
CA GLU A 94 0.22 -20.39 -1.03
C GLU A 94 -0.24 -19.78 -2.36
N TYR A 95 -0.84 -18.57 -2.32
CA TYR A 95 -1.21 -17.83 -3.53
C TYR A 95 0.04 -17.50 -4.37
N LEU A 96 1.09 -16.96 -3.75
CA LEU A 96 2.34 -16.63 -4.43
C LEU A 96 2.97 -17.86 -5.10
N LEU A 97 3.04 -18.97 -4.37
CA LEU A 97 3.60 -20.21 -4.90
C LEU A 97 2.74 -20.81 -6.02
N SER A 98 1.44 -20.90 -5.83
CA SER A 98 0.55 -21.62 -6.75
C SER A 98 0.13 -20.81 -7.98
N GLN A 99 -0.10 -19.50 -7.82
CA GLN A 99 -0.61 -18.63 -8.89
C GLN A 99 0.49 -17.83 -9.58
N LYS A 100 1.57 -17.49 -8.85
CA LYS A 100 2.68 -16.67 -9.38
C LYS A 100 3.96 -17.48 -9.60
N GLN A 101 4.02 -18.72 -9.11
CA GLN A 101 5.25 -19.52 -9.10
C GLN A 101 6.42 -18.82 -8.38
N SER A 102 6.08 -17.88 -7.48
CA SER A 102 7.03 -17.10 -6.71
C SER A 102 7.43 -17.87 -5.46
N LEU A 103 8.72 -17.82 -5.12
CA LEU A 103 9.25 -18.40 -3.88
C LEU A 103 9.36 -17.36 -2.76
N VAL A 104 8.91 -16.13 -3.01
CA VAL A 104 8.90 -15.05 -2.03
C VAL A 104 8.01 -15.44 -0.85
N GLU A 105 8.47 -15.11 0.35
CA GLU A 105 7.81 -15.50 1.59
C GLU A 105 7.50 -14.27 2.44
N PHE A 106 6.23 -14.13 2.82
CA PHE A 106 5.78 -13.19 3.83
C PHE A 106 5.98 -13.86 5.19
N ALA A 107 7.06 -13.49 5.88
CA ALA A 107 7.57 -14.24 7.02
C ALA A 107 6.94 -13.80 8.36
N ASN A 108 6.70 -12.50 8.50
CA ASN A 108 5.99 -11.91 9.61
C ASN A 108 5.16 -10.73 9.11
N ALA A 109 4.16 -10.32 9.89
CA ALA A 109 3.37 -9.14 9.56
C ALA A 109 2.66 -8.56 10.78
N THR A 110 2.42 -7.25 10.70
CA THR A 110 1.39 -6.56 11.47
C THR A 110 0.21 -6.26 10.55
N LEU A 111 -1.01 -6.38 11.07
CA LEU A 111 -2.26 -6.06 10.38
C LEU A 111 -3.04 -5.04 11.19
N GLU A 112 -3.38 -3.92 10.57
CA GLU A 112 -4.34 -2.95 11.11
C GLU A 112 -5.66 -3.05 10.37
N TYR A 113 -6.76 -3.11 11.12
CA TYR A 113 -8.09 -3.17 10.56
C TYR A 113 -8.96 -2.06 11.15
N ARG A 114 -9.78 -1.44 10.30
CA ARG A 114 -10.81 -0.48 10.73
C ARG A 114 -12.06 -0.64 9.87
N ALA A 115 -13.21 -0.63 10.53
CA ALA A 115 -14.50 -0.42 9.87
C ALA A 115 -15.31 0.63 10.61
N THR A 116 -16.02 1.49 9.90
CA THR A 116 -16.83 2.57 10.51
C THR A 116 -18.11 2.77 9.72
N VAL A 117 -19.23 2.85 10.43
CA VAL A 117 -20.52 3.21 9.85
C VAL A 117 -20.81 4.68 10.14
N ASN A 118 -21.33 5.38 9.15
CA ASN A 118 -21.88 6.73 9.28
C ASN A 118 -23.28 6.72 8.67
N GLY A 119 -24.29 6.54 9.51
CA GLY A 119 -25.67 6.39 9.06
C GLY A 119 -26.51 7.67 9.20
N GLY A 120 -27.31 7.92 8.17
CA GLY A 120 -28.26 9.02 8.07
C GLY A 120 -29.69 8.52 7.84
N PRO A 121 -30.66 9.42 7.65
CA PRO A 121 -32.08 9.05 7.53
C PRO A 121 -32.43 8.31 6.22
N THR A 122 -31.62 8.45 5.17
CA THR A 122 -31.86 7.86 3.85
C THR A 122 -30.63 7.23 3.21
N THR A 123 -29.47 7.37 3.85
CA THR A 123 -28.19 6.90 3.34
C THR A 123 -27.28 6.52 4.50
N ALA A 124 -26.50 5.46 4.36
CA ALA A 124 -25.37 5.18 5.25
C ALA A 124 -24.11 4.94 4.43
N THR A 125 -22.97 5.37 4.95
CA THR A 125 -21.66 5.05 4.40
C THR A 125 -20.95 4.15 5.39
N ILE A 126 -20.46 3.00 4.91
CA ILE A 126 -19.59 2.12 5.67
C ILE A 126 -18.23 2.11 5.00
N SER A 127 -17.20 2.50 5.74
CA SER A 127 -15.82 2.56 5.28
C SER A 127 -15.02 1.45 5.94
N TYR A 128 -14.19 0.76 5.16
CA TYR A 128 -13.31 -0.32 5.57
C TYR A 128 -11.89 0.01 5.14
N GLN A 129 -10.94 -0.25 6.02
CA GLN A 129 -9.51 -0.14 5.76
C GLN A 129 -8.80 -1.33 6.37
N VAL A 130 -7.90 -1.91 5.58
CA VAL A 130 -7.04 -3.03 5.96
C VAL A 130 -5.63 -2.68 5.55
N GLU A 131 -4.72 -2.59 6.51
CA GLU A 131 -3.32 -2.28 6.28
C GLU A 131 -2.47 -3.46 6.73
N LEU A 132 -1.76 -4.08 5.78
CA LEU A 132 -0.86 -5.20 6.04
C LEU A 132 0.58 -4.71 5.88
N HIS A 133 1.37 -4.89 6.93
CA HIS A 133 2.80 -4.57 6.95
C HIS A 133 3.62 -5.85 7.05
N PRO A 134 3.91 -6.55 5.94
CA PRO A 134 4.70 -7.76 5.97
C PRO A 134 6.20 -7.44 5.93
N ALA A 135 7.00 -8.25 6.64
CA ALA A 135 8.39 -8.45 6.28
C ALA A 135 8.49 -9.58 5.26
N ILE A 136 9.00 -9.24 4.09
CA ILE A 136 9.09 -10.11 2.93
C ILE A 136 10.53 -10.61 2.80
N THR A 137 10.69 -11.89 2.49
CA THR A 137 11.99 -12.56 2.36
C THR A 137 12.04 -13.42 1.10
N ASN A 138 13.24 -13.91 0.77
CA ASN A 138 13.47 -14.81 -0.36
C ASN A 138 13.16 -14.17 -1.73
N LEU A 139 13.51 -12.89 -1.87
CA LEU A 139 13.34 -12.09 -3.08
C LEU A 139 14.39 -12.38 -4.16
N VAL A 140 15.59 -12.80 -3.79
CA VAL A 140 16.72 -13.02 -4.70
C VAL A 140 16.68 -14.45 -5.25
N THR A 141 16.41 -14.59 -6.54
CA THR A 141 16.33 -15.89 -7.23
C THR A 141 17.69 -16.38 -7.73
N GLU A 142 18.55 -15.45 -8.14
CA GLU A 142 19.93 -15.72 -8.56
C GLU A 142 20.86 -14.59 -8.11
N SER A 143 22.11 -14.91 -7.74
CA SER A 143 23.13 -13.91 -7.43
C SER A 143 24.49 -14.33 -7.96
N ASN A 144 25.25 -13.38 -8.50
CA ASN A 144 26.64 -13.62 -8.91
C ASN A 144 27.65 -13.43 -7.76
N GLY A 145 27.18 -13.18 -6.54
CA GLY A 145 27.98 -13.13 -5.32
C GLY A 145 28.68 -11.80 -5.02
N THR A 146 28.77 -10.86 -5.97
CA THR A 146 29.52 -9.59 -5.71
C THR A 146 28.98 -8.31 -6.37
N SER A 147 28.09 -8.35 -7.37
CA SER A 147 27.69 -7.11 -8.06
C SER A 147 26.29 -7.06 -8.64
N SER A 148 25.62 -8.20 -8.82
CA SER A 148 24.24 -8.23 -9.31
C SER A 148 23.40 -9.36 -8.73
N SER A 149 22.13 -9.05 -8.47
CA SER A 149 21.11 -10.00 -8.02
C SER A 149 19.91 -9.94 -8.95
N LEU A 150 19.32 -11.11 -9.22
CA LEU A 150 18.04 -11.22 -9.89
C LEU A 150 16.94 -11.26 -8.82
N LEU A 151 16.01 -10.32 -8.86
CA LEU A 151 14.90 -10.23 -7.92
C LEU A 151 13.59 -10.74 -8.52
N ASP A 152 12.86 -11.51 -7.73
CA ASP A 152 11.43 -11.75 -7.90
C ASP A 152 10.64 -10.56 -7.36
N ILE A 153 9.77 -10.03 -8.21
CA ILE A 153 8.90 -8.90 -7.89
C ILE A 153 7.42 -9.25 -8.05
N ASP A 154 7.04 -10.48 -8.41
CA ASP A 154 5.65 -10.84 -8.73
C ASP A 154 4.73 -10.82 -7.52
N TRP A 155 5.31 -10.85 -6.32
CA TRP A 155 4.62 -10.63 -5.04
C TRP A 155 3.91 -9.28 -4.92
N ARG A 156 4.30 -8.28 -5.72
CA ARG A 156 3.67 -6.94 -5.70
C ARG A 156 2.19 -6.98 -6.13
N GLY A 157 1.81 -7.94 -6.97
CA GLY A 157 0.48 -8.04 -7.53
C GLY A 157 -0.25 -9.28 -7.05
N MET A 158 -1.23 -9.10 -6.16
CA MET A 158 -1.99 -10.21 -5.56
C MET A 158 -3.49 -9.93 -5.55
N ALA A 159 -4.30 -10.90 -5.96
CA ALA A 159 -5.75 -10.87 -5.81
C ALA A 159 -6.17 -11.96 -4.83
N LEU A 160 -6.46 -11.56 -3.59
CA LEU A 160 -6.90 -12.50 -2.56
C LEU A 160 -8.42 -12.56 -2.57
N GLU A 161 -8.99 -13.62 -3.16
CA GLU A 161 -10.45 -13.80 -3.24
C GLU A 161 -11.03 -14.51 -2.01
N GLU A 162 -10.20 -15.24 -1.27
CA GLU A 162 -10.67 -16.04 -0.15
C GLU A 162 -10.85 -15.21 1.13
N PRO A 163 -11.71 -15.67 2.06
CA PRO A 163 -11.76 -15.14 3.42
C PRO A 163 -10.40 -15.21 4.12
N LEU A 164 -10.00 -14.09 4.71
CA LEU A 164 -8.81 -13.98 5.55
C LEU A 164 -9.27 -13.83 7.00
N ILE A 165 -9.33 -14.97 7.68
CA ILE A 165 -9.93 -15.07 8.99
C ILE A 165 -8.91 -14.77 10.09
N VAL A 166 -9.24 -13.81 10.94
CA VAL A 166 -8.51 -13.50 12.17
C VAL A 166 -9.40 -13.61 13.39
N ASN A 167 -8.78 -13.82 14.55
CA ASN A 167 -9.45 -13.86 15.85
C ASN A 167 -9.04 -12.64 16.67
N THR A 168 -10.03 -11.86 17.07
CA THR A 168 -9.84 -10.68 17.93
C THR A 168 -10.41 -10.96 19.31
N GLN A 169 -9.80 -10.34 20.35
CA GLN A 169 -10.29 -10.49 21.71
C GLN A 169 -11.67 -9.83 21.91
N GLU A 170 -11.91 -8.68 21.26
CA GLU A 170 -13.11 -7.88 21.46
C GLU A 170 -14.27 -8.28 20.55
N TYR A 171 -13.99 -8.59 19.28
CA TYR A 171 -15.00 -8.81 18.24
C TYR A 171 -15.12 -10.27 17.80
N GLY A 172 -14.29 -11.16 18.37
CA GLY A 172 -14.20 -12.56 17.98
C GLY A 172 -13.62 -12.72 16.57
N GLN A 173 -14.10 -13.74 15.85
CA GLN A 173 -13.66 -14.04 14.50
C GLN A 173 -14.17 -12.98 13.51
N ILE A 174 -13.27 -12.48 12.65
CA ILE A 174 -13.54 -11.51 11.58
C ILE A 174 -12.84 -12.00 10.30
N ASP A 175 -13.55 -11.90 9.17
CA ASP A 175 -12.93 -11.90 7.86
C ASP A 175 -12.49 -10.48 7.50
N VAL A 176 -11.19 -10.25 7.46
CA VAL A 176 -10.65 -8.90 7.20
C VAL A 176 -10.69 -8.54 5.72
N ASN A 177 -10.87 -9.51 4.83
CA ASN A 177 -10.84 -9.27 3.39
C ASN A 177 -12.23 -8.94 2.82
N HIS A 178 -13.32 -9.33 3.49
CA HIS A 178 -14.68 -9.07 3.01
C HIS A 178 -15.45 -8.11 3.94
N PRO A 179 -16.01 -7.01 3.40
CA PRO A 179 -16.79 -6.03 4.17
C PRO A 179 -17.92 -6.60 5.03
N MET A 180 -18.57 -7.70 4.58
CA MET A 180 -19.69 -8.32 5.30
C MET A 180 -19.36 -8.61 6.76
N SER A 181 -18.17 -9.16 7.05
CA SER A 181 -17.81 -9.52 8.42
C SER A 181 -17.68 -8.29 9.33
N GLY A 182 -17.13 -7.18 8.81
CA GLY A 182 -17.11 -5.92 9.54
C GLY A 182 -18.51 -5.35 9.79
N LEU A 183 -19.40 -5.45 8.80
CA LEU A 183 -20.81 -5.05 8.95
C LEU A 183 -21.52 -5.88 10.02
N GLU A 184 -21.29 -7.19 10.08
CA GLU A 184 -21.86 -8.07 11.11
C GLU A 184 -21.48 -7.65 12.53
N LYS A 185 -20.29 -7.08 12.73
CA LYS A 185 -19.86 -6.57 14.04
C LYS A 185 -20.39 -5.17 14.34
N LEU A 186 -20.46 -4.31 13.33
CA LEU A 186 -20.95 -2.94 13.49
C LEU A 186 -22.47 -2.89 13.66
N VAL A 187 -23.21 -3.55 12.78
CA VAL A 187 -24.67 -3.50 12.73
C VAL A 187 -25.23 -4.88 12.34
N PRO A 188 -25.24 -5.87 13.25
CA PRO A 188 -25.59 -7.27 12.94
C PRO A 188 -26.96 -7.42 12.28
N GLU A 189 -27.95 -6.61 12.68
CA GLU A 189 -29.30 -6.66 12.12
C GLU A 189 -29.32 -6.28 10.64
N VAL A 190 -28.52 -5.28 10.23
CA VAL A 190 -28.38 -4.88 8.83
C VAL A 190 -27.66 -5.96 8.03
N ALA A 191 -26.58 -6.54 8.55
CA ALA A 191 -25.88 -7.65 7.91
C ALA A 191 -26.84 -8.83 7.63
N SER A 192 -27.65 -9.21 8.62
CA SER A 192 -28.61 -10.31 8.50
C SER A 192 -29.66 -10.10 7.40
N LYS A 193 -30.02 -8.84 7.11
CA LYS A 193 -30.95 -8.46 6.04
C LYS A 193 -30.28 -8.41 4.67
N ILE A 194 -28.97 -8.18 4.60
CA ILE A 194 -28.21 -8.09 3.35
C ILE A 194 -27.73 -9.46 2.87
N GLN A 195 -27.28 -10.35 3.76
CA GLN A 195 -26.58 -11.60 3.43
C GLN A 195 -27.29 -12.52 2.41
N ASN A 196 -28.63 -12.48 2.35
CA ASN A 196 -29.45 -13.31 1.46
C ASN A 196 -30.04 -12.52 0.28
N THR A 197 -29.45 -11.38 -0.06
CA THR A 197 -29.89 -10.51 -1.15
C THR A 197 -28.75 -10.30 -2.14
N THR A 198 -29.07 -9.75 -3.31
CA THR A 198 -28.07 -9.31 -4.30
C THR A 198 -27.12 -8.25 -3.76
N LEU A 199 -27.48 -7.54 -2.68
CA LEU A 199 -26.58 -6.57 -2.03
C LEU A 199 -25.35 -7.26 -1.42
N ALA A 200 -25.44 -8.55 -1.06
CA ALA A 200 -24.33 -9.29 -0.48
C ALA A 200 -23.09 -9.31 -1.41
N GLU A 201 -23.27 -9.27 -2.72
CA GLU A 201 -22.17 -9.22 -3.70
C GLU A 201 -21.27 -7.99 -3.48
N VAL A 202 -21.85 -6.84 -3.14
CA VAL A 202 -21.10 -5.59 -2.88
C VAL A 202 -20.26 -5.71 -1.60
N PHE A 203 -20.79 -6.42 -0.60
CA PHE A 203 -20.15 -6.66 0.70
C PHE A 203 -19.22 -7.88 0.74
N ASN A 204 -19.24 -8.70 -0.32
CA ASN A 204 -18.34 -9.84 -0.51
C ASN A 204 -17.30 -9.58 -1.61
N THR A 205 -17.18 -8.35 -2.09
CA THR A 205 -16.05 -7.96 -2.93
C THR A 205 -14.81 -7.82 -2.05
N PRO A 206 -13.67 -8.47 -2.37
CA PRO A 206 -12.44 -8.37 -1.58
C PRO A 206 -11.93 -6.93 -1.41
N ILE A 207 -11.30 -6.66 -0.26
CA ILE A 207 -10.63 -5.40 0.06
C ILE A 207 -9.15 -5.46 -0.37
N LEU A 208 -8.51 -6.62 -0.20
CA LEU A 208 -7.10 -6.85 -0.50
C LEU A 208 -6.91 -7.36 -1.95
N ASP A 209 -7.35 -6.55 -2.91
CA ASP A 209 -7.09 -6.73 -4.35
C ASP A 209 -6.00 -5.74 -4.80
N PHE A 210 -4.80 -6.27 -4.97
CA PHE A 210 -3.58 -5.59 -5.40
C PHE A 210 -3.15 -5.99 -6.81
N GLU A 211 -4.02 -6.63 -7.60
CA GLU A 211 -3.64 -7.18 -8.92
C GLU A 211 -3.08 -6.10 -9.87
N GLU A 212 -3.57 -4.87 -9.77
CA GLU A 212 -3.12 -3.74 -10.61
C GLU A 212 -1.64 -3.40 -10.42
N PHE A 213 -1.04 -3.75 -9.28
CA PHE A 213 0.40 -3.58 -9.08
C PHE A 213 1.23 -4.65 -9.80
N GLY A 214 0.62 -5.77 -10.19
CA GLY A 214 1.24 -6.85 -10.94
C GLY A 214 1.48 -6.55 -12.43
N VAL A 215 1.11 -5.38 -12.93
CA VAL A 215 1.44 -4.97 -14.31
C VAL A 215 2.95 -4.94 -14.52
N SER A 216 3.39 -5.10 -15.77
CA SER A 216 4.82 -5.02 -16.10
C SER A 216 5.42 -3.72 -15.59
N MET A 217 6.61 -3.80 -15.01
CA MET A 217 7.41 -2.66 -14.54
C MET A 217 7.75 -1.67 -15.66
N ASN A 218 7.59 -2.05 -16.94
CA ASN A 218 7.69 -1.10 -18.06
C ASN A 218 6.59 -0.05 -18.04
N ASN A 219 5.44 -0.37 -17.43
CA ASN A 219 4.32 0.54 -17.26
C ASN A 219 4.53 1.47 -16.06
N TRP A 220 5.32 1.07 -15.06
CA TRP A 220 5.65 1.89 -13.90
C TRP A 220 6.60 3.04 -14.27
N HIS A 221 6.42 4.21 -13.66
CA HIS A 221 7.35 5.34 -13.77
C HIS A 221 8.65 5.02 -13.05
N PHE A 222 9.78 5.14 -13.76
CA PHE A 222 11.10 4.80 -13.23
C PHE A 222 11.95 6.06 -13.03
N LEU A 223 12.53 6.18 -11.84
CA LEU A 223 13.54 7.18 -11.50
C LEU A 223 14.77 6.48 -10.92
N PHE A 224 15.94 7.04 -11.21
CA PHE A 224 17.20 6.58 -10.62
C PHE A 224 17.86 7.73 -9.85
N ASP A 225 18.05 7.51 -8.56
CA ASP A 225 18.80 8.38 -7.67
C ASP A 225 20.21 7.82 -7.45
N ALA A 226 21.18 8.40 -8.16
CA ALA A 226 22.59 8.05 -8.04
C ALA A 226 23.29 8.69 -6.83
N THR A 227 22.59 9.50 -6.04
CA THR A 227 23.15 10.27 -4.92
C THR A 227 22.67 9.78 -3.56
N GLY A 228 21.67 8.90 -3.53
CA GLY A 228 21.06 8.40 -2.29
C GLY A 228 20.32 9.49 -1.50
N ALA A 229 20.12 10.69 -2.06
CA ALA A 229 19.46 11.80 -1.38
C ALA A 229 17.98 11.51 -1.11
N GLN A 230 17.32 10.78 -2.00
CA GLN A 230 15.94 10.30 -1.84
C GLN A 230 15.87 9.05 -0.94
N ALA A 231 16.97 8.29 -0.85
CA ALA A 231 17.10 7.15 0.08
C ALA A 231 17.03 7.59 1.56
N GLY A 232 17.50 8.81 1.86
CA GLY A 232 17.42 9.43 3.18
C GLY A 232 16.11 10.18 3.48
N ALA A 233 15.22 10.31 2.50
CA ALA A 233 13.92 10.99 2.62
C ALA A 233 12.73 10.01 2.77
N ALA A 234 12.98 8.69 2.68
CA ALA A 234 11.94 7.67 2.79
C ALA A 234 11.31 7.68 4.20
N GLY A 235 10.08 8.15 4.28
CA GLY A 235 9.34 8.39 5.52
C GLY A 235 8.72 7.17 6.19
N TYR A 236 9.05 5.94 5.79
CA TYR A 236 8.22 4.77 6.13
C TYR A 236 9.02 3.51 6.53
N GLY A 237 10.00 3.67 7.41
CA GLY A 237 10.52 2.55 8.24
C GLY A 237 11.69 1.75 7.66
N PHE A 238 11.83 1.61 6.33
CA PHE A 238 13.04 1.03 5.74
C PHE A 238 14.05 2.12 5.41
N SER A 239 15.04 2.30 6.29
CA SER A 239 16.20 3.12 5.95
C SER A 239 17.05 2.35 4.93
N LEU A 240 16.97 2.75 3.65
CA LEU A 240 17.92 2.30 2.63
C LEU A 240 19.37 2.66 3.02
N SER A 241 19.55 3.62 3.95
CA SER A 241 20.83 3.95 4.57
C SER A 241 21.40 2.87 5.50
N GLU A 242 20.61 1.86 5.91
CA GLU A 242 21.12 0.64 6.55
C GLU A 242 21.31 -0.54 5.57
N GLY A 243 21.15 -0.31 4.27
CA GLY A 243 21.24 -1.32 3.23
C GLY A 243 22.26 -0.98 2.16
N ASP A 244 23.56 -0.98 2.50
CA ASP A 244 24.77 -1.15 1.66
C ASP A 244 24.88 -0.46 0.27
N SER A 245 23.90 0.32 -0.19
CA SER A 245 23.82 0.92 -1.51
C SER A 245 23.54 2.41 -1.41
N GLU A 246 24.49 3.22 -1.89
CA GLU A 246 24.36 4.68 -1.96
C GLU A 246 23.44 5.13 -3.11
N ILE A 247 22.97 4.20 -3.94
CA ILE A 247 22.11 4.44 -5.09
C ILE A 247 20.77 3.71 -4.95
N VAL A 248 19.71 4.30 -5.54
CA VAL A 248 18.34 3.78 -5.43
C VAL A 248 17.60 3.88 -6.76
N SER A 249 16.92 2.79 -7.10
CA SER A 249 15.93 2.73 -8.17
C SER A 249 14.52 2.87 -7.58
N ILE A 250 13.72 3.76 -8.15
CA ILE A 250 12.38 4.08 -7.68
C ILE A 250 11.39 3.79 -8.81
N TYR A 251 10.41 2.95 -8.53
CA TYR A 251 9.25 2.72 -9.38
C TYR A 251 8.01 3.31 -8.74
N SER A 252 7.18 4.01 -9.51
CA SER A 252 5.88 4.53 -9.06
C SER A 252 4.77 4.20 -10.06
N LEU A 253 3.57 3.95 -9.56
CA LEU A 253 2.35 3.68 -10.34
C LEU A 253 1.19 4.49 -9.74
N GLY A 254 0.27 4.94 -10.57
CA GLY A 254 -0.96 5.61 -10.11
C GLY A 254 -1.12 7.04 -10.65
N GLU A 255 -0.17 7.51 -11.46
CA GLU A 255 -0.37 8.73 -12.25
C GLU A 255 -1.00 8.35 -13.58
N SER A 256 -2.27 8.74 -13.78
CA SER A 256 -2.91 8.54 -15.09
C SER A 256 -2.06 9.21 -16.19
N SER A 257 -1.54 8.41 -17.11
CA SER A 257 -0.64 8.87 -18.18
C SER A 257 -0.94 8.15 -19.50
N PHE A 258 -0.39 8.64 -20.61
CA PHE A 258 -0.54 7.97 -21.90
C PHE A 258 0.05 6.54 -21.92
N ARG A 259 0.98 6.24 -21.01
CA ARG A 259 1.63 4.93 -20.89
C ARG A 259 0.90 4.02 -19.88
N GLU A 260 0.49 4.58 -18.75
CA GLU A 260 -0.20 3.84 -17.67
C GLU A 260 -1.69 3.63 -17.96
N GLY A 261 -2.28 4.46 -18.82
CA GLY A 261 -3.72 4.51 -19.02
C GLY A 261 -4.40 5.40 -18.00
N THR A 262 -5.73 5.33 -17.93
CA THR A 262 -6.51 6.04 -16.90
C THR A 262 -6.85 5.06 -15.80
N HIS A 263 -6.37 5.33 -14.58
CA HIS A 263 -6.82 4.59 -13.41
C HIS A 263 -8.15 5.17 -12.95
N THR A 264 -9.19 4.33 -12.93
CA THR A 264 -10.54 4.73 -12.55
C THR A 264 -10.99 4.01 -11.30
N VAL A 265 -11.85 4.65 -10.53
CA VAL A 265 -12.53 4.02 -9.39
C VAL A 265 -13.23 2.75 -9.88
N LYS A 266 -12.99 1.62 -9.21
CA LYS A 266 -13.74 0.38 -9.42
C LYS A 266 -15.05 0.47 -8.63
N GLU A 267 -16.18 0.31 -9.31
CA GLU A 267 -17.50 0.37 -8.67
C GLU A 267 -18.21 -0.98 -8.73
N THR A 268 -18.86 -1.35 -7.63
CA THR A 268 -19.79 -2.49 -7.56
C THR A 268 -21.14 -1.96 -7.10
N SER A 269 -22.21 -2.19 -7.86
CA SER A 269 -23.54 -1.71 -7.48
C SER A 269 -24.56 -2.84 -7.52
N ALA A 270 -25.44 -2.85 -6.54
CA ALA A 270 -26.55 -3.78 -6.46
C ALA A 270 -27.79 -3.09 -5.90
N SER A 271 -28.96 -3.64 -6.19
CA SER A 271 -30.23 -3.24 -5.59
C SER A 271 -31.06 -4.46 -5.24
N SER A 272 -31.76 -4.41 -4.11
CA SER A 272 -32.68 -5.45 -3.68
C SER A 272 -33.85 -4.87 -2.89
N GLU A 273 -34.87 -5.68 -2.65
CA GLU A 273 -36.00 -5.33 -1.79
C GLU A 273 -35.73 -5.87 -0.38
N ILE A 274 -35.73 -4.99 0.62
CA ILE A 274 -35.66 -5.36 2.03
C ILE A 274 -36.91 -4.84 2.71
N ASP A 275 -37.66 -5.74 3.36
CA ASP A 275 -38.94 -5.42 4.03
C ASP A 275 -39.95 -4.66 3.12
N GLY A 276 -39.95 -4.96 1.82
CA GLY A 276 -40.86 -4.36 0.84
C GLY A 276 -40.48 -2.95 0.38
N VAL A 277 -39.24 -2.51 0.64
CA VAL A 277 -38.69 -1.29 0.06
C VAL A 277 -37.38 -1.55 -0.71
N THR A 278 -37.20 -0.79 -1.78
CA THR A 278 -35.97 -0.83 -2.58
C THR A 278 -34.79 -0.23 -1.81
N VAL A 279 -33.73 -1.01 -1.68
CA VAL A 279 -32.44 -0.61 -1.12
C VAL A 279 -31.37 -0.80 -2.18
N SER A 280 -30.45 0.14 -2.30
CA SER A 280 -29.28 0.00 -3.17
C SER A 280 -27.98 0.13 -2.39
N ALA A 281 -26.96 -0.60 -2.84
CA ALA A 281 -25.59 -0.51 -2.37
C ALA A 281 -24.68 -0.12 -3.54
N ASN A 282 -23.78 0.81 -3.30
CA ASN A 282 -22.70 1.18 -4.21
C ASN A 282 -21.38 1.09 -3.44
N GLY A 283 -20.55 0.13 -3.81
CA GLY A 283 -19.20 -0.07 -3.32
C GLY A 283 -18.20 0.62 -4.24
N LEU A 284 -17.24 1.32 -3.65
CA LEU A 284 -16.17 2.04 -4.34
C LEU A 284 -14.84 1.51 -3.81
N THR A 285 -13.97 1.12 -4.74
CA THR A 285 -12.56 0.86 -4.50
C THR A 285 -11.74 1.90 -5.26
N ALA A 286 -10.88 2.60 -4.54
CA ALA A 286 -10.12 3.71 -5.11
C ALA A 286 -9.04 3.23 -6.10
N PRO A 287 -8.57 4.10 -7.01
CA PRO A 287 -7.48 3.81 -7.92
C PRO A 287 -6.20 3.36 -7.19
N PRO A 288 -5.32 2.58 -7.83
CA PRO A 288 -4.04 2.20 -7.25
C PRO A 288 -3.10 3.40 -7.13
N SER A 289 -2.30 3.41 -6.06
CA SER A 289 -1.15 4.30 -5.89
C SER A 289 -0.01 3.51 -5.27
N GLY A 290 1.10 3.37 -5.99
CA GLY A 290 2.18 2.49 -5.58
C GLY A 290 3.55 3.12 -5.73
N GLN A 291 4.46 2.80 -4.80
CA GLN A 291 5.86 3.12 -4.88
C GLN A 291 6.73 1.97 -4.37
N ILE A 292 7.70 1.54 -5.18
CA ILE A 292 8.70 0.55 -4.81
C ILE A 292 10.09 1.19 -4.92
N GLN A 293 10.84 1.17 -3.84
CA GLN A 293 12.22 1.62 -3.78
C GLN A 293 13.15 0.42 -3.64
N ILE A 294 14.20 0.37 -4.47
CA ILE A 294 15.13 -0.75 -4.52
C ILE A 294 16.54 -0.22 -4.32
N GLY A 295 17.26 -0.76 -3.33
CA GLY A 295 18.68 -0.47 -3.16
C GLY A 295 19.49 -1.02 -4.32
N GLY A 296 20.14 -0.14 -5.08
CA GLY A 296 20.86 -0.48 -6.31
C GLY A 296 20.19 0.12 -7.56
N PHE A 297 20.85 -0.05 -8.71
CA PHE A 297 20.26 0.23 -10.01
C PHE A 297 19.58 -1.01 -10.57
N SER A 298 18.27 -0.93 -10.80
CA SER A 298 17.46 -2.01 -11.34
C SER A 298 17.22 -1.87 -12.85
N GLN A 299 17.26 -3.01 -13.54
CA GLN A 299 16.82 -3.15 -14.92
C GLN A 299 15.81 -4.27 -15.03
N ILE A 300 14.75 -4.02 -15.78
CA ILE A 300 13.74 -5.02 -16.06
C ILE A 300 14.36 -6.08 -16.96
N GLN A 301 14.30 -7.33 -16.51
CA GLN A 301 14.71 -8.47 -17.30
C GLN A 301 13.46 -9.32 -17.58
N PRO A 302 13.09 -9.54 -18.85
CA PRO A 302 12.01 -10.46 -19.14
C PRO A 302 12.38 -11.83 -18.57
N GLY A 303 11.53 -12.37 -17.70
CA GLY A 303 11.68 -13.74 -17.23
C GLY A 303 11.49 -14.72 -18.38
N GLY A 304 11.80 -15.99 -18.13
CA GLY A 304 11.65 -17.05 -19.12
C GLY A 304 10.21 -17.31 -19.55
N SER A 305 9.95 -18.52 -20.04
CA SER A 305 8.75 -18.96 -20.78
C SER A 305 7.38 -18.89 -20.08
N ALA A 306 7.20 -18.09 -19.03
CA ALA A 306 5.97 -18.06 -18.22
C ALA A 306 5.47 -16.65 -17.83
N GLY A 307 6.02 -15.56 -18.37
CA GLY A 307 5.49 -14.22 -18.11
C GLY A 307 5.78 -13.67 -16.71
N THR A 308 6.67 -14.32 -15.95
CA THR A 308 7.25 -13.78 -14.72
C THR A 308 8.22 -12.65 -15.06
N GLU A 309 8.20 -11.57 -14.27
CA GLU A 309 9.09 -10.43 -14.47
C GLU A 309 10.13 -10.40 -13.35
N HIS A 310 11.40 -10.32 -13.73
CA HIS A 310 12.49 -10.22 -12.77
C HIS A 310 13.20 -8.88 -12.93
N LEU A 311 13.80 -8.40 -11.84
CA LEU A 311 14.69 -7.24 -11.90
C LEU A 311 16.14 -7.69 -11.73
N LEU A 312 16.97 -7.38 -12.71
CA LEU A 312 18.41 -7.44 -12.52
C LEU A 312 18.83 -6.17 -11.78
N VAL A 313 19.32 -6.32 -10.56
CA VAL A 313 19.73 -5.20 -9.71
C VAL A 313 21.24 -5.23 -9.53
N SER A 314 21.89 -4.10 -9.80
CA SER A 314 23.31 -3.89 -9.59
C SER A 314 23.54 -2.93 -8.43
N ALA A 315 24.57 -3.20 -7.61
CA ALA A 315 25.00 -2.26 -6.58
C ALA A 315 25.68 -1.01 -7.16
N ASP A 316 26.14 -1.06 -8.41
CA ASP A 316 26.88 0.01 -9.06
C ASP A 316 26.00 0.83 -10.01
N ALA A 317 26.26 2.14 -10.06
CA ALA A 317 25.58 3.01 -11.01
C ALA A 317 26.06 2.70 -12.44
N PRO A 318 25.15 2.51 -13.41
CA PRO A 318 25.51 2.32 -14.80
C PRO A 318 26.16 3.59 -15.38
N GLN A 319 27.13 3.40 -16.26
CA GLN A 319 27.73 4.53 -16.98
C GLN A 319 26.72 5.12 -17.99
N GLY A 320 26.46 6.43 -17.89
CA GLY A 320 25.70 7.18 -18.89
C GLY A 320 24.17 7.23 -18.72
N VAL A 321 23.62 6.79 -17.58
CA VAL A 321 22.18 6.95 -17.29
C VAL A 321 21.89 8.35 -16.73
N ALA A 322 20.81 8.96 -17.18
CA ALA A 322 20.34 10.26 -16.67
C ALA A 322 19.89 10.10 -15.20
N THR A 323 20.50 10.85 -14.29
CA THR A 323 20.18 10.85 -12.87
C THR A 323 19.09 11.86 -12.55
N SER A 324 18.23 11.57 -11.57
CA SER A 324 17.18 12.48 -11.07
C SER A 324 17.76 13.77 -10.46
N SER A 325 19.04 13.77 -10.09
CA SER A 325 19.79 14.97 -9.71
C SER A 325 20.07 15.93 -10.86
N GLY A 326 19.55 15.62 -12.06
CA GLY A 326 19.53 16.48 -13.24
C GLY A 326 20.82 17.26 -13.33
N SER A 327 21.93 16.56 -13.58
CA SER A 327 23.28 17.13 -13.71
C SER A 327 23.16 18.48 -14.39
N PHE A 328 23.10 19.56 -13.60
CA PHE A 328 23.00 20.91 -14.15
C PHE A 328 24.31 21.02 -14.91
N PRO A 329 24.29 21.06 -16.26
CA PRO A 329 25.53 20.93 -17.00
C PRO A 329 26.47 22.01 -16.47
N ILE A 330 27.71 21.67 -16.12
CA ILE A 330 28.67 22.67 -15.61
C ILE A 330 28.74 23.88 -16.56
N GLN A 331 28.51 23.65 -17.86
CA GLN A 331 28.33 24.68 -18.87
C GLN A 331 27.21 25.69 -18.53
N VAL A 332 26.06 25.26 -18.04
CA VAL A 332 24.95 26.12 -17.60
C VAL A 332 25.32 26.91 -16.34
N LEU A 333 25.99 26.29 -15.37
CA LEU A 333 26.51 26.99 -14.19
C LEU A 333 27.57 28.04 -14.56
N LEU A 334 28.46 27.72 -15.51
CA LEU A 334 29.44 28.66 -16.05
C LEU A 334 28.77 29.82 -16.80
N ILE A 335 27.70 29.56 -17.54
CA ILE A 335 26.90 30.61 -18.21
C ILE A 335 26.24 31.53 -17.17
N PHE A 336 25.64 31.00 -16.11
CA PHE A 336 25.07 31.82 -15.03
C PHE A 336 26.15 32.61 -14.27
N GLY A 337 27.29 31.98 -13.97
CA GLY A 337 28.44 32.66 -13.37
C GLY A 337 28.96 33.79 -14.25
N ALA A 338 29.05 33.59 -15.56
CA ALA A 338 29.45 34.61 -16.52
C ALA A 338 28.42 35.75 -16.63
N MET A 339 27.12 35.43 -16.63
CA MET A 339 26.06 36.45 -16.63
C MET A 339 26.07 37.29 -15.34
N MET A 340 26.19 36.65 -14.18
CA MET A 340 26.30 37.33 -12.89
C MET A 340 27.56 38.21 -12.80
N GLY A 341 28.70 37.70 -13.28
CA GLY A 341 29.94 38.47 -13.40
C GLY A 341 29.81 39.67 -14.35
N GLY A 342 29.14 39.49 -15.49
CA GLY A 342 28.86 40.56 -16.45
C GLY A 342 27.96 41.65 -15.87
N VAL A 343 26.92 41.27 -15.13
CA VAL A 343 26.04 42.20 -14.41
C VAL A 343 26.81 42.97 -13.33
N ALA A 344 27.66 42.30 -12.54
CA ALA A 344 28.46 42.96 -11.52
C ALA A 344 29.42 44.02 -12.11
N VAL A 345 30.06 43.71 -13.25
CA VAL A 345 30.94 44.67 -13.96
C VAL A 345 30.14 45.85 -14.51
N LEU A 346 28.97 45.61 -15.10
CA LEU A 346 28.07 46.66 -15.59
C LEU A 346 27.58 47.59 -14.48
N VAL A 347 27.24 47.04 -13.32
CA VAL A 347 26.83 47.80 -12.13
C VAL A 347 28.00 48.67 -11.61
N LEU A 348 29.21 48.11 -11.53
CA LEU A 348 30.40 48.86 -11.12
C LEU A 348 30.79 49.98 -12.10
N LEU A 349 30.63 49.74 -13.40
CA LEU A 349 30.86 50.77 -14.44
C LEU A 349 29.78 51.86 -14.41
N LYS A 350 28.52 51.50 -14.15
CA LYS A 350 27.41 52.46 -14.03
C LYS A 350 27.47 53.28 -12.73
N ALA A 351 27.98 52.70 -11.64
CA ALA A 351 28.17 53.39 -10.36
C ALA A 351 29.37 54.36 -10.34
N ARG A 352 30.21 54.37 -11.39
CA ARG A 352 31.33 55.30 -11.58
C ARG A 352 31.01 56.54 -12.43
N LYS A 353 29.75 56.70 -12.86
CA LYS A 353 29.22 57.92 -13.48
C LYS A 353 28.28 58.63 -12.53
#